data_AF-A0A914ATX5-F1
#
_entry.id   AF-A0A914ATX5-F1
#
_cell.length_a   1.000
_cell.length_b   1.000
_cell.length_c   1.000
_cell.angle_alpha   90.00
_cell.angle_beta   90.00
_cell.angle_gamma   90.00
#
_symmetry.space_group_name_H-M   'P 1'
#
loop_
_entity.id
_entity.type
_entity.pdbx_description
1 polymer ?
#
loop_
_entity_poly.entity_id
_entity_poly.type
_entity_poly.pdbx_seq_one_letter_code
_entity_poly.pdbx_strand_id
1 'polypeptide(L)'
;MKNTSLLLLTIWSVFGAYLGLLLTSVGTFTNQWVFTSEERHLDFHNGTLRITMDMYSGLMESCRIGVTYRWDLKDAWRQVEPNSTQEILPRPGSPACVKIRSVLPAPGSPPKDITSAALGKMHTGIDLAATV
;
A
#
# COMPACT_ATOMS: atom_id res chain seq x y z
N MET A 1 -51.20 0.92 15.51
CA MET A 1 -50.26 1.63 14.62
C MET A 1 -48.88 1.88 15.25
N LYS A 2 -48.76 2.21 16.54
CA LYS A 2 -47.44 2.41 17.21
C LYS A 2 -46.49 1.20 17.14
N ASN A 3 -47.00 -0.02 17.29
CA ASN A 3 -46.17 -1.23 17.29
C ASN A 3 -45.58 -1.56 15.91
N THR A 4 -46.31 -1.25 14.83
CA THR A 4 -45.87 -1.52 13.45
C THR A 4 -44.74 -0.60 13.02
N SER A 5 -44.79 0.67 13.43
CA SER A 5 -43.72 1.63 13.19
C SER A 5 -42.44 1.25 13.94
N LEU A 6 -42.57 0.78 15.19
CA LEU A 6 -41.44 0.36 16.01
C LEU A 6 -40.77 -0.91 15.46
N LEU A 7 -41.57 -1.86 14.94
CA LEU A 7 -41.08 -3.06 14.26
C LEU A 7 -40.31 -2.72 12.96
N LEU A 8 -40.82 -1.78 12.16
CA LEU A 8 -40.15 -1.33 10.94
C LEU A 8 -38.80 -0.68 11.26
N LEU A 9 -38.74 0.17 12.28
CA LEU A 9 -37.49 0.81 12.71
C LEU A 9 -36.46 -0.21 13.20
N THR A 10 -36.87 -1.22 13.97
CA THR A 10 -35.93 -2.26 14.42
C THR A 10 -35.41 -3.09 13.25
N ILE A 11 -36.27 -3.51 12.31
CA ILE A 11 -35.84 -4.23 11.10
C ILE A 11 -34.81 -3.41 10.31
N TRP A 12 -35.09 -2.12 10.08
CA TRP A 12 -34.16 -1.23 9.37
C TRP A 12 -32.84 -1.04 10.13
N SER A 13 -32.88 -0.92 11.45
CA SER A 13 -31.66 -0.80 12.27
C SER A 13 -30.79 -2.05 12.19
N VAL A 14 -31.42 -3.23 12.24
CA VAL A 14 -30.73 -4.52 12.17
C VAL A 14 -30.13 -4.70 10.78
N PHE A 15 -30.91 -4.42 9.74
CA PHE A 15 -30.42 -4.45 8.35
C PHE A 15 -29.24 -3.50 8.15
N GLY A 16 -29.35 -2.26 8.63
CA GLY A 16 -28.27 -1.27 8.56
C GLY A 16 -27.01 -1.71 9.31
N ALA A 17 -27.16 -2.34 10.48
CA ALA A 17 -26.04 -2.88 11.24
C ALA A 17 -25.32 -4.01 10.48
N TYR A 18 -26.06 -4.97 9.92
CA TYR A 18 -25.47 -6.05 9.12
C TYR A 18 -24.80 -5.52 7.85
N LEU A 19 -25.43 -4.56 7.16
CA LEU A 19 -24.84 -3.94 5.98
C LEU A 19 -23.55 -3.19 6.34
N GLY A 20 -23.55 -2.45 7.45
CA GLY A 20 -22.36 -1.76 7.96
C GLY A 20 -21.22 -2.71 8.30
N LEU A 21 -21.52 -3.83 8.97
CA LEU A 21 -20.54 -4.89 9.25
C LEU A 21 -19.96 -5.50 7.97
N LEU A 22 -20.81 -5.76 6.98
CA LEU A 22 -20.39 -6.32 5.70
C LEU A 22 -19.46 -5.35 4.95
N LEU A 23 -19.85 -4.07 4.84
CA LEU A 23 -19.03 -3.05 4.18
C LEU A 23 -17.70 -2.82 4.91
N THR A 24 -17.71 -2.83 6.24
CA THR A 24 -16.48 -2.69 7.04
C THR A 24 -15.56 -3.90 6.84
N SER A 25 -16.12 -5.11 6.77
CA SER A 25 -15.36 -6.33 6.51
C SER A 25 -14.73 -6.29 5.12
N VAL A 26 -15.52 -5.98 4.08
CA VAL A 26 -15.03 -5.86 2.70
C VAL A 26 -13.96 -4.78 2.60
N GLY A 27 -14.17 -3.62 3.23
CA GLY A 27 -13.17 -2.56 3.34
C GLY A 27 -11.89 -3.04 4.00
N THR A 28 -11.96 -3.75 5.12
CA THR A 28 -10.76 -4.19 5.85
C THR A 28 -9.93 -5.21 5.07
N PHE A 29 -10.58 -6.13 4.36
CA PHE A 29 -9.90 -7.23 3.66
C PHE A 29 -9.60 -6.93 2.18
N THR A 30 -10.13 -5.84 1.61
CA THR A 30 -9.73 -5.44 0.26
C THR A 30 -8.33 -4.83 0.27
N ASN A 31 -7.56 -5.18 -0.75
CA ASN A 31 -6.19 -4.69 -0.93
C ASN A 31 -6.12 -3.42 -1.81
N GLN A 32 -7.27 -2.78 -2.10
CA GLN A 32 -7.39 -1.67 -3.06
C GLN A 32 -7.66 -0.30 -2.41
N TRP A 33 -7.06 -0.02 -1.25
CA TRP A 33 -7.23 1.28 -0.59
C TRP A 33 -6.43 2.37 -1.28
N VAL A 34 -5.19 2.05 -1.64
CA VAL A 34 -4.24 2.98 -2.23
C VAL A 34 -3.61 2.33 -3.45
N PHE A 35 -3.63 3.05 -4.56
CA PHE A 35 -2.84 2.72 -5.73
C PHE A 35 -1.56 3.55 -5.71
N THR A 36 -0.41 2.90 -5.88
CA THR A 36 0.89 3.56 -6.00
C THR A 36 1.60 3.04 -7.24
N SER A 37 2.17 3.96 -8.01
CA SER A 37 3.06 3.65 -9.13
C SER A 37 4.44 4.20 -8.79
N GLU A 38 5.42 3.32 -8.59
CA GLU A 38 6.81 3.67 -8.29
C GLU A 38 7.63 3.57 -9.58
N GLU A 39 8.31 4.66 -9.95
CA GLU A 39 9.28 4.65 -11.04
C GLU A 39 10.70 4.60 -10.47
N ARG A 40 11.49 3.65 -10.96
CA ARG A 40 12.93 3.56 -10.70
C ARG A 40 13.71 3.76 -11.97
N HIS A 41 14.79 4.51 -11.87
CA HIS A 41 15.73 4.75 -12.95
C HIS A 41 17.05 4.06 -12.64
N LEU A 42 17.55 3.31 -13.60
CA LEU A 42 18.88 2.70 -13.56
C LEU A 42 19.68 3.24 -14.72
N ASP A 43 20.69 4.04 -14.40
CA ASP A 43 21.54 4.67 -15.40
C ASP A 43 22.65 3.70 -15.82
N PHE A 44 22.77 3.47 -17.11
CA PHE A 44 23.84 2.68 -17.72
C PHE A 44 24.60 3.53 -18.73
N HIS A 45 25.82 3.09 -19.09
CA HIS A 45 26.64 3.79 -20.08
C HIS A 45 25.93 4.00 -21.44
N ASN A 46 25.00 3.11 -21.81
CA ASN A 46 24.30 3.12 -23.10
C ASN A 46 22.89 3.72 -23.06
N GLY A 47 22.42 4.20 -21.90
CA GLY A 47 21.06 4.73 -21.73
C GLY A 47 20.51 4.46 -20.33
N THR A 48 19.26 4.86 -20.10
CA THR A 48 18.60 4.72 -18.79
C THR A 48 17.52 3.67 -18.89
N LEU A 49 17.54 2.67 -18.00
CA LEU A 49 16.42 1.75 -17.85
C LEU A 49 15.44 2.33 -16.83
N ARG A 50 14.21 2.59 -17.27
CA ARG A 50 13.09 2.96 -16.42
C ARG A 50 12.28 1.71 -16.08
N ILE A 51 11.99 1.54 -14.80
CA ILE A 51 11.21 0.43 -14.27
C ILE A 51 10.02 1.04 -13.56
N THR A 52 8.82 0.80 -14.06
CA THR A 52 7.59 1.24 -13.39
C THR A 52 6.95 0.04 -12.71
N MET A 53 6.69 0.16 -11.41
CA MET A 53 6.05 -0.86 -10.58
C MET A 53 4.71 -0.35 -10.09
N ASP A 54 3.64 -1.04 -10.47
CA ASP A 54 2.29 -0.71 -10.05
C ASP A 54 1.88 -1.61 -8.87
N MET A 55 1.35 -0.99 -7.82
CA MET A 55 1.02 -1.66 -6.57
C MET A 55 -0.36 -1.22 -6.05
N TYR A 56 -1.14 -2.18 -5.56
CA TYR A 56 -2.32 -1.93 -4.74
C TYR A 56 -2.02 -2.27 -3.29
N SER A 57 -2.24 -1.32 -2.40
CA SER A 57 -2.07 -1.49 -0.96
C SER A 57 -3.41 -1.45 -0.25
N GLY A 58 -3.65 -2.44 0.60
CA GLY A 58 -4.72 -2.45 1.60
C GLY A 58 -4.20 -2.23 3.01
N LEU A 59 -5.03 -2.56 3.99
CA LEU A 59 -4.65 -2.47 5.40
C LEU A 59 -3.67 -3.59 5.81
N MET A 60 -3.86 -4.79 5.27
CA MET A 60 -3.10 -5.98 5.68
C MET A 60 -1.97 -6.34 4.72
N GLU A 61 -2.21 -6.16 3.43
CA GLU A 61 -1.32 -6.63 2.36
C GLU A 61 -1.12 -5.54 1.33
N SER A 62 0.08 -5.53 0.76
CA SER A 62 0.43 -4.74 -0.41
C SER A 62 0.80 -5.69 -1.54
N CYS A 63 0.11 -5.59 -2.66
CA CYS A 63 0.26 -6.46 -3.81
C CYS A 63 0.80 -5.68 -5.00
N ARG A 64 1.92 -6.16 -5.56
CA ARG A 64 2.41 -5.71 -6.86
C ARG A 64 1.55 -6.33 -7.96
N ILE A 65 1.01 -5.52 -8.85
CA ILE A 65 0.13 -5.98 -9.94
C ILE A 65 0.81 -5.93 -11.30
N GLY A 66 1.80 -5.06 -11.48
CA GLY A 66 2.43 -4.82 -12.77
C GLY A 66 3.87 -4.36 -12.60
N VAL A 67 4.72 -4.80 -13.53
CA VAL A 67 6.07 -4.26 -13.69
C VAL A 67 6.28 -4.05 -15.17
N THR A 68 6.66 -2.84 -15.56
CA THR A 68 7.01 -2.50 -16.93
C THR A 68 8.44 -2.01 -17.01
N TYR A 69 9.14 -2.42 -18.07
CA TYR A 69 10.53 -2.07 -18.33
C TYR A 69 10.61 -1.24 -19.60
N ARG A 70 11.19 -0.05 -19.51
CA ARG A 70 11.34 0.87 -20.64
C ARG A 70 12.78 1.34 -20.73
N TRP A 71 13.43 1.09 -21.85
CA TRP A 71 14.75 1.65 -22.13
C TRP A 71 14.61 3.00 -22.80
N ASP A 72 15.28 3.98 -22.19
CA ASP A 72 15.50 5.33 -22.68
C ASP A 72 16.92 5.37 -23.26
N LEU A 73 17.02 5.17 -24.57
CA LEU A 73 18.29 5.30 -25.29
C LEU A 73 18.43 6.78 -25.68
N LYS A 74 19.67 7.29 -25.77
CA LYS A 74 19.95 8.72 -26.06
C LYS A 74 19.19 9.29 -27.26
N ASP A 75 18.81 8.46 -28.24
CA ASP A 75 18.13 8.88 -29.47
C ASP A 75 16.80 8.13 -29.75
N ALA A 76 16.33 7.23 -28.87
CA ALA A 76 15.12 6.44 -29.10
C ALA A 76 14.52 5.78 -27.84
N TRP A 77 13.25 5.41 -27.91
CA TRP A 77 12.56 4.64 -26.86
C TRP A 77 12.33 3.20 -27.30
N ARG A 78 12.67 2.22 -26.46
CA ARG A 78 12.34 0.81 -26.71
C ARG A 78 11.75 0.16 -25.47
N GLN A 79 10.55 -0.41 -25.61
CA GLN A 79 9.99 -1.30 -24.60
C GLN A 79 10.77 -2.62 -24.65
N VAL A 80 11.30 -3.06 -23.50
CA VAL A 80 12.14 -4.26 -23.46
C VAL A 80 11.34 -5.42 -22.90
N GLU A 81 11.45 -6.55 -23.60
CA GLU A 81 10.75 -7.75 -23.23
C GLU A 81 11.26 -8.29 -21.88
N PRO A 82 10.34 -8.70 -21.00
CA PRO A 82 10.61 -9.04 -19.60
C PRO A 82 11.54 -10.24 -19.37
N ASN A 83 11.90 -10.99 -20.41
CA ASN A 83 12.59 -12.27 -20.29
C ASN A 83 14.12 -12.13 -20.18
N SER A 84 14.69 -10.97 -20.55
CA SER A 84 16.15 -10.76 -20.61
C SER A 84 16.77 -10.10 -19.38
N THR A 85 15.97 -9.72 -18.37
CA THR A 85 16.41 -8.94 -17.18
C THR A 85 16.18 -9.67 -15.85
N GLN A 86 15.96 -10.99 -15.90
CA GLN A 86 15.44 -11.81 -14.79
C GLN A 86 16.38 -12.04 -13.60
N GLU A 87 17.67 -11.68 -13.65
CA GLU A 87 18.60 -12.05 -12.57
C GLU A 87 18.62 -11.11 -11.35
N ILE A 88 18.12 -9.86 -11.47
CA ILE A 88 18.21 -8.87 -10.37
C ILE A 88 16.89 -8.09 -10.15
N LEU A 89 15.96 -8.15 -11.11
CA LEU A 89 14.77 -7.29 -11.14
C LEU A 89 13.47 -8.08 -10.91
N PRO A 90 12.45 -7.48 -10.27
CA PRO A 90 11.22 -8.19 -9.90
C PRO A 90 10.50 -8.72 -11.15
N ARG A 91 10.15 -10.02 -11.10
CA ARG A 91 9.57 -10.71 -12.25
C ARG A 91 8.25 -10.05 -12.67
N PRO A 92 8.13 -9.58 -13.91
CA PRO A 92 6.90 -8.99 -14.42
C PRO A 92 5.83 -10.08 -14.58
N GLY A 93 4.59 -9.76 -14.23
CA GLY A 93 3.44 -10.65 -14.33
C GLY A 93 3.28 -11.67 -13.19
N SER A 94 4.19 -11.72 -12.20
CA SER A 94 3.93 -12.46 -10.96
C SER A 94 3.42 -11.51 -9.88
N PRO A 95 2.14 -11.56 -9.50
CA PRO A 95 1.65 -10.78 -8.39
C PRO A 95 2.36 -11.24 -7.11
N ALA A 96 3.15 -10.36 -6.54
CA ALA A 96 3.82 -10.59 -5.27
C ALA A 96 3.11 -9.75 -4.22
N CYS A 97 2.35 -10.42 -3.36
CA CYS A 97 1.73 -9.80 -2.19
C CYS A 97 2.64 -9.97 -0.99
N VAL A 98 2.85 -8.88 -0.26
CA VAL A 98 3.64 -8.86 0.97
C VAL A 98 2.72 -8.40 2.09
N LYS A 99 2.76 -9.11 3.23
CA LYS A 99 2.07 -8.68 4.44
C LYS A 99 2.75 -7.42 4.97
N ILE A 100 2.00 -6.34 5.13
CA ILE A 100 2.57 -5.05 5.55
C ILE A 100 3.25 -5.20 6.93
N ARG A 101 2.67 -6.03 7.81
CA ARG A 101 3.24 -6.33 9.13
C ARG A 101 4.63 -6.99 9.09
N SER A 102 4.98 -7.73 8.04
CA SER A 102 6.32 -8.33 7.94
C SER A 102 7.39 -7.34 7.47
N VAL A 103 6.99 -6.17 6.96
CA VAL A 103 7.90 -5.12 6.47
C VAL A 103 8.04 -3.99 7.50
N LEU A 104 7.03 -3.80 8.34
CA LEU A 104 7.09 -2.83 9.44
C LEU A 104 8.10 -3.29 10.51
N PRO A 105 8.87 -2.35 11.10
CA PRO A 105 9.72 -2.65 12.23
C PRO A 105 8.88 -3.24 13.37
N ALA A 106 9.51 -4.07 14.20
CA ALA A 106 8.84 -4.64 15.36
C ALA A 106 8.17 -3.53 16.18
N PRO A 107 6.92 -3.72 16.62
CA PRO A 107 6.24 -2.70 17.40
C PRO A 107 7.12 -2.35 18.60
N GLY A 108 7.43 -1.06 18.73
CA GLY A 108 8.15 -0.56 19.88
C GLY A 108 7.41 -0.92 21.17
N SER A 109 8.14 -1.03 22.27
CA SER A 109 7.51 -1.21 23.58
C SER A 109 6.44 -0.14 23.78
N PRO A 110 5.23 -0.49 24.23
CA PRO A 110 4.20 0.49 24.48
C PRO A 110 4.76 1.54 25.45
N PRO A 111 4.45 2.83 25.25
CA PRO A 111 4.91 3.87 26.14
C PRO A 111 4.44 3.54 27.55
N LYS A 112 5.38 3.53 28.51
CA LYS A 112 5.15 3.12 29.88
C LYS A 112 4.04 3.94 30.54
N ASP A 113 3.95 5.22 30.18
CA ASP A 113 2.96 6.18 30.65
C ASP A 113 2.54 7.15 29.54
N ILE A 114 1.38 7.81 29.70
CA ILE A 114 0.81 8.79 28.75
C ILE A 114 1.83 9.89 28.40
N THR A 115 2.63 10.31 29.39
CA THR A 115 3.69 11.32 29.21
C THR A 115 4.78 10.85 28.24
N SER A 116 5.18 9.58 28.32
CA SER A 116 6.15 8.98 27.41
C SER A 116 5.61 8.77 25.99
N ALA A 117 4.29 8.62 25.82
CA ALA A 117 3.64 8.57 24.50
C ALA A 117 3.67 9.92 23.78
N ALA A 118 3.45 11.02 24.53
CA ALA A 118 3.49 12.37 24.00
C ALA A 118 4.91 12.82 23.63
N LEU A 119 5.91 12.50 24.47
CA LEU A 119 7.31 12.83 24.24
C LEU A 119 7.96 11.99 23.13
N GLY A 120 7.61 10.71 23.00
CA GLY A 120 8.12 9.86 21.92
C GLY A 120 7.77 10.37 20.52
N LYS A 121 6.59 10.98 20.35
CA LYS A 121 6.17 11.63 19.10
C LYS A 121 6.90 12.96 18.83
N MET A 122 7.33 13.68 19.86
CA MET A 122 8.08 14.93 19.71
C MET A 122 9.51 14.69 19.20
N HIS A 123 10.16 13.61 19.64
CA HIS A 123 11.53 13.32 19.21
C HIS A 123 11.62 12.87 17.74
N THR A 124 10.64 12.10 17.24
CA THR A 124 10.65 11.67 15.83
C THR A 124 10.23 12.76 14.84
N GLY A 125 9.82 13.94 15.32
CA GLY A 125 9.40 15.07 14.49
C GLY A 125 10.49 16.12 14.23
N ILE A 126 11.69 15.97 14.79
CA ILE A 126 12.76 16.98 14.70
C ILE A 126 13.91 16.54 13.77
N ASP A 127 14.03 15.25 13.42
CA ASP A 127 15.14 14.75 12.59
C ASP A 127 14.93 14.83 11.08
N LEU A 128 13.95 15.62 10.59
CA LEU A 128 13.73 15.85 9.15
C LEU A 128 14.10 17.27 8.68
N ALA A 129 14.76 18.08 9.51
CA ALA A 129 15.13 19.46 9.16
C ALA A 129 16.60 19.83 9.41
N ALA A 130 17.52 18.87 9.58
CA ALA A 130 18.93 19.19 9.78
C ALA A 130 19.89 18.12 9.22
N THR A 131 19.93 17.97 7.90
CA THR A 131 21.14 17.50 7.20
C THR A 131 21.25 18.24 5.86
N VAL A 132 22.18 19.20 5.87
CA VAL A 132 23.00 19.81 4.79
C VAL A 132 22.52 19.63 3.34
#